data_AF-A0A0B4FHF7-F1
#
_entry.id   AF-A0A0B4FHF7-F1
#
_cell.length_a   1.000
_cell.length_b   1.000
_cell.length_c   1.000
_cell.angle_alpha   90.00
_cell.angle_beta   90.00
_cell.angle_gamma   90.00
#
_symmetry.space_group_name_H-M   'P 1'
#
loop_
_entity.id
_entity.type
_entity.pdbx_description
1 polymer ?
#
loop_
_entity_poly.entity_id
_entity_poly.type
_entity_poly.pdbx_seq_one_letter_code
_entity_poly.pdbx_strand_id
1 'polypeptide(L)'
;MFEKEGWDHLTTALYMRGDPYETSDAVFAVKRSLIVDLEKVDAARAAKYGVKEGTLLLKHDFVLVTQKEADELRDRNAIQALRELGLSMKLVDHLPVPDLD
;
A
#
# COMPACT_ATOMS: atom_id res chain seq x y z
N MET A 1 2.70 -3.86 -9.05
CA MET A 1 2.43 -2.41 -9.15
C MET A 1 1.04 -2.26 -9.75
N PHE A 2 0.23 -1.34 -9.23
CA PHE A 2 -1.13 -1.08 -9.70
C PHE A 2 -1.28 0.39 -10.02
N GLU A 3 -1.76 0.69 -11.23
CA GLU A 3 -1.87 2.04 -11.76
C GLU A 3 -3.20 2.19 -12.51
N LYS A 4 -3.82 3.36 -12.34
CA LYS A 4 -5.03 3.77 -13.05
C LYS A 4 -5.13 5.31 -12.98
N GLU A 5 -5.49 5.94 -14.09
CA GLU A 5 -5.69 7.39 -14.14
C GLU A 5 -6.66 7.89 -13.05
N GLY A 6 -6.23 8.92 -12.31
CA GLY A 6 -6.96 9.49 -11.17
C GLY A 6 -6.72 8.81 -9.82
N TRP A 7 -5.90 7.75 -9.76
CA TRP A 7 -5.57 7.00 -8.56
C TRP A 7 -4.06 7.06 -8.27
N ASP A 8 -3.70 7.08 -6.99
CA ASP A 8 -2.31 7.06 -6.54
C ASP A 8 -1.67 5.69 -6.87
N HIS A 9 -0.45 5.72 -7.37
CA HIS A 9 0.26 4.53 -7.84
C HIS A 9 0.70 3.64 -6.65
N LEU A 10 0.14 2.43 -6.57
CA LEU A 10 0.49 1.47 -5.52
C LEU A 10 1.64 0.55 -5.92
N THR A 11 2.79 0.72 -5.26
CA THR A 11 3.89 -0.24 -5.24
C THR A 11 3.86 -1.03 -3.94
N THR A 12 3.68 -2.35 -4.04
CA THR A 12 3.55 -3.24 -2.87
C THR A 12 3.95 -4.67 -3.23
N ALA A 13 4.10 -5.51 -2.20
CA ALA A 13 4.34 -6.95 -2.29
C ALA A 13 3.49 -7.69 -1.22
N LEU A 14 3.27 -8.98 -1.42
CA LEU A 14 2.60 -9.85 -0.45
C LEU A 14 3.60 -10.87 0.10
N TYR A 15 3.43 -11.22 1.37
CA TYR A 15 4.30 -12.12 2.11
C TYR A 15 3.52 -13.33 2.60
N MET A 16 4.09 -14.53 2.53
CA MET A 16 3.38 -15.73 2.96
C MET A 16 3.43 -15.87 4.48
N ARG A 17 2.29 -16.19 5.10
CA ARG A 17 2.26 -16.52 6.53
C ARG A 17 3.12 -17.76 6.82
N GLY A 18 3.93 -17.68 7.86
CA GLY A 18 4.81 -18.74 8.32
C GLY A 18 6.13 -18.83 7.56
N ASP A 19 6.44 -17.84 6.70
CA ASP A 19 7.77 -17.74 6.11
C ASP A 19 8.82 -17.56 7.22
N PRO A 20 9.97 -18.28 7.20
CA PRO A 20 11.01 -18.15 8.22
C PRO A 20 11.55 -16.73 8.39
N TYR A 21 11.42 -15.88 7.38
CA TYR A 21 11.87 -14.50 7.36
C TYR A 21 10.73 -13.48 7.50
N GLU A 22 9.51 -13.92 7.81
CA GLU A 22 8.33 -13.06 7.98
C GLU A 22 8.60 -11.88 8.95
N THR A 23 9.38 -12.10 10.01
CA THR A 23 9.71 -11.08 11.01
C THR A 23 11.16 -10.57 10.93
N SER A 24 11.94 -11.05 9.96
CA SER A 24 13.40 -10.79 9.87
C SER A 24 13.85 -10.46 8.46
N ASP A 25 12.94 -9.98 7.62
CA ASP A 25 13.24 -9.50 6.28
C ASP A 25 14.37 -8.45 6.30
N ALA A 26 15.41 -8.69 5.49
CA ALA A 26 16.65 -7.94 5.54
C ALA A 26 16.51 -6.47 5.10
N VAL A 27 15.42 -6.14 4.41
CA VAL A 27 15.13 -4.78 3.91
C VAL A 27 13.92 -4.15 4.61
N PHE A 28 13.43 -4.77 5.68
CA PHE A 28 12.35 -4.26 6.53
C PHE A 28 11.04 -3.95 5.77
N ALA A 29 10.77 -4.65 4.68
CA ALA A 29 9.63 -4.38 3.80
C ALA A 29 8.31 -5.02 4.30
N VAL A 30 8.39 -6.08 5.10
CA VAL A 30 7.20 -6.79 5.60
C VAL A 30 6.33 -5.88 6.47
N LYS A 31 5.05 -5.79 6.11
CA LYS A 31 4.00 -5.16 6.92
C LYS A 31 2.95 -6.19 7.26
N ARG A 32 2.41 -6.14 8.49
CA ARG A 32 1.40 -7.10 8.97
C ARG A 32 0.18 -7.24 8.05
N SER A 33 -0.25 -6.12 7.45
CA SER A 33 -1.37 -6.08 6.51
C SER A 33 -1.08 -6.72 5.14
N LEU A 34 0.18 -7.01 4.83
CA LEU A 34 0.63 -7.61 3.57
C LEU A 34 0.98 -9.09 3.73
N ILE A 35 0.83 -9.66 4.93
CA ILE A 35 1.01 -11.09 5.19
C ILE A 35 -0.29 -11.82 4.85
N VAL A 36 -0.22 -12.79 3.95
CA VAL A 36 -1.38 -13.50 3.41
C VAL A 36 -1.33 -14.99 3.69
N ASP A 37 -2.53 -15.57 3.79
CA ASP A 37 -2.75 -17.01 3.87
C ASP A 37 -3.15 -17.56 2.50
N LEU A 38 -2.77 -18.81 2.22
CA LEU A 38 -3.16 -19.51 1.01
C LEU A 38 -4.35 -20.43 1.29
N GLU A 39 -5.39 -20.28 0.49
CA GLU A 39 -6.51 -21.20 0.44
C GLU A 39 -6.23 -22.35 -0.54
N LYS A 40 -7.19 -23.25 -0.69
CA LYS A 40 -7.18 -24.30 -1.71
C LYS A 40 -8.34 -24.10 -2.69
N VAL A 41 -8.06 -24.35 -3.97
CA VAL A 41 -9.07 -24.35 -5.03
C VAL A 41 -10.06 -25.50 -4.81
N ASP A 42 -11.36 -25.21 -4.83
CA ASP A 42 -12.45 -26.19 -4.78
C ASP A 42 -12.76 -26.82 -6.16
N ALA A 43 -13.58 -27.87 -6.19
CA ALA A 43 -13.97 -28.57 -7.43
C ALA A 43 -14.63 -27.63 -8.48
N ALA A 44 -15.45 -26.68 -8.05
CA ALA A 44 -16.17 -25.77 -8.96
C ALA A 44 -15.20 -24.81 -9.66
N ARG A 45 -14.26 -24.22 -8.91
CA ARG A 45 -13.19 -23.36 -9.43
C ARG A 45 -12.19 -24.18 -10.25
N ALA A 46 -11.85 -25.39 -9.82
CA ALA A 46 -11.00 -26.31 -10.56
C ALA A 46 -11.56 -26.57 -11.96
N ALA A 47 -12.85 -26.91 -12.06
CA ALA A 47 -13.53 -27.08 -13.34
C ALA A 47 -13.61 -25.78 -14.15
N LYS A 48 -13.95 -24.65 -13.52
CA LYS A 48 -14.09 -23.34 -14.19
C LYS A 48 -12.78 -22.83 -14.80
N TYR A 49 -11.67 -22.97 -14.07
CA TYR A 49 -10.37 -22.40 -14.45
C TYR A 49 -9.39 -23.45 -15.01
N GLY A 50 -9.80 -24.72 -15.10
CA GLY A 50 -8.98 -25.80 -15.68
C GLY A 50 -7.75 -26.16 -14.83
N VAL A 51 -7.85 -26.05 -13.51
CA VAL A 51 -6.77 -26.38 -12.56
C VAL A 51 -7.15 -27.58 -11.70
N LYS A 52 -6.19 -28.17 -10.98
CA LYS A 52 -6.47 -29.28 -10.07
C LYS A 52 -7.17 -28.78 -8.81
N GLU A 53 -8.12 -29.56 -8.32
CA GLU A 53 -8.66 -29.34 -6.97
C GLU A 53 -7.53 -29.45 -5.95
N GLY A 54 -7.53 -28.56 -4.96
CA GLY A 54 -6.48 -28.49 -3.95
C GLY A 54 -5.26 -27.63 -4.33
N THR A 55 -5.18 -27.10 -5.57
CA THR A 55 -4.17 -26.11 -5.95
C THR A 55 -4.24 -24.91 -4.99
N LEU A 56 -3.08 -24.32 -4.66
CA LEU A 56 -3.01 -23.17 -3.77
C LEU A 56 -3.67 -21.95 -4.41
N LEU A 57 -4.48 -21.25 -3.62
CA LEU A 57 -5.26 -20.10 -4.04
C LEU A 57 -4.89 -18.90 -3.16
N LEU A 58 -4.28 -17.89 -3.77
CA LEU A 58 -4.06 -16.60 -3.13
C LEU A 58 -5.24 -15.67 -3.46
N LYS A 59 -5.84 -15.07 -2.43
CA LYS A 59 -6.82 -14.00 -2.56
C LYS A 59 -6.33 -12.78 -1.82
N HIS A 60 -6.32 -11.64 -2.49
CA HIS A 60 -5.98 -10.37 -1.87
C HIS A 60 -6.62 -9.24 -2.66
N ASP A 61 -7.25 -8.31 -1.95
CA ASP A 61 -7.86 -7.12 -2.53
C ASP A 61 -6.89 -5.94 -2.39
N PHE A 62 -6.53 -5.35 -3.52
CA PHE A 62 -5.73 -4.12 -3.54
C PHE A 62 -6.67 -2.92 -3.57
N VAL A 63 -6.54 -2.05 -2.57
CA VAL A 63 -7.29 -0.80 -2.47
C VAL A 63 -6.38 0.35 -2.88
N LEU A 64 -6.83 1.10 -3.88
CA LEU A 64 -6.16 2.33 -4.31
C LEU A 64 -6.87 3.53 -3.68
N VAL A 65 -6.12 4.58 -3.37
CA VAL A 65 -6.65 5.89 -3.01
C VAL A 65 -6.63 6.80 -4.23
N THR A 66 -7.46 7.82 -4.28
CA THR A 66 -7.38 8.80 -5.37
C THR A 66 -6.09 9.62 -5.25
N GLN A 67 -5.60 10.13 -6.37
CA GLN A 67 -4.42 11.01 -6.37
C GLN A 67 -4.64 12.22 -5.44
N LYS A 68 -5.84 12.82 -5.51
CA LYS A 68 -6.24 13.96 -4.69
C LYS A 68 -6.19 13.65 -3.19
N GLU A 69 -6.76 12.53 -2.74
CA GLU A 69 -6.74 12.15 -1.33
C GLU A 69 -5.30 11.93 -0.82
N ALA A 70 -4.45 11.34 -1.66
CA ALA A 70 -3.04 11.14 -1.33
C ALA A 70 -2.29 12.47 -1.20
N ASP A 71 -2.50 13.41 -2.13
CA ASP A 71 -1.85 14.71 -2.12
C ASP A 71 -2.31 15.57 -0.93
N GLU A 72 -3.62 15.61 -0.64
CA GLU A 72 -4.16 16.29 0.54
C GLU A 72 -3.63 15.71 1.86
N LEU A 73 -3.39 14.38 1.92
CA LEU A 73 -2.77 13.76 3.09
C LEU A 73 -1.30 14.14 3.22
N ARG A 74 -0.53 14.11 2.12
CA ARG A 74 0.88 14.53 2.10
C ARG A 74 1.03 15.98 2.56
N ASP A 75 0.19 16.88 2.04
CA ASP A 75 0.18 18.29 2.38
C ASP A 75 -0.11 18.52 3.87
N ARG A 76 -1.13 17.86 4.41
CA ARG A 76 -1.46 17.95 5.84
C ARG A 76 -0.32 17.47 6.72
N ASN A 77 0.29 16.33 6.39
CA ASN A 77 1.41 15.78 7.15
C ASN A 77 2.65 16.68 7.06
N ALA A 78 2.93 17.27 5.89
CA ALA A 78 4.03 18.20 5.71
C ALA A 78 3.85 19.46 6.55
N ILE A 79 2.66 20.09 6.51
CA ILE A 79 2.34 21.26 7.34
C ILE A 79 2.47 20.93 8.83
N GLN A 80 1.96 19.77 9.26
CA GLN A 80 2.07 19.35 10.66
C GLN A 80 3.55 19.22 11.07
N ALA A 81 4.37 18.53 10.28
CA ALA A 81 5.79 18.36 10.58
C ALA A 81 6.56 19.70 10.62
N LEU A 82 6.26 20.63 9.70
CA LEU A 82 6.86 21.96 9.68
C LEU A 82 6.50 22.77 10.94
N ARG A 83 5.25 22.68 11.41
CA ARG A 83 4.82 23.31 12.67
C ARG A 83 5.52 22.70 13.88
N GLU A 84 5.67 21.37 13.92
CA GLU A 84 6.40 20.68 14.99
C GLU A 84 7.89 21.07 15.03
N LEU A 85 8.47 21.48 13.90
CA LEU A 85 9.80 22.07 13.80
C LEU A 85 9.87 23.57 14.14
N GLY A 86 8.73 24.21 14.44
CA GLY A 86 8.64 25.64 14.74
C GLY A 86 8.75 26.56 13.51
N LEU A 87 8.53 26.03 12.30
CA LEU A 87 8.60 26.79 11.06
C LEU A 87 7.22 27.32 10.66
N SER A 88 7.14 28.61 10.33
CA SER A 88 5.93 29.23 9.74
C SER A 88 6.02 29.17 8.22
N MET A 89 5.40 28.15 7.63
CA MET A 89 5.43 27.89 6.19
C MET A 89 4.02 27.61 5.69
N LYS A 90 3.75 27.96 4.43
CA LYS A 90 2.57 27.51 3.67
C LYS A 90 2.98 26.62 2.51
N LEU A 91 2.03 25.88 1.94
CA LEU A 91 2.28 25.09 0.73
C LEU A 91 1.78 25.83 -0.51
N VAL A 92 2.62 25.89 -1.53
CA VAL A 92 2.28 26.34 -2.89
C VAL A 92 2.73 25.23 -3.84
N ASP A 93 1.80 24.67 -4.62
CA ASP A 93 2.06 23.51 -5.49
C ASP A 93 2.78 22.36 -4.75
N HIS A 94 2.29 22.03 -3.54
CA HIS A 94 2.87 21.02 -2.63
C HIS A 94 4.28 21.32 -2.10
N LEU A 95 4.82 22.52 -2.36
CA LEU A 95 6.15 22.93 -1.91
C LEU A 95 6.05 23.92 -0.74
N PRO A 96 6.83 23.73 0.33
CA PRO A 96 6.83 24.66 1.46
C PRO A 96 7.53 25.96 1.12
N VAL A 97 6.84 27.08 1.36
CA VAL A 97 7.36 28.44 1.21
C VAL A 97 7.17 29.22 2.51
N PRO A 98 8.10 30.13 2.88
CA PRO A 98 7.94 30.97 4.06
C PRO A 98 6.64 31.76 4.03
N ASP A 99 5.95 31.78 5.16
CA ASP A 99 4.81 32.65 5.33
C ASP A 99 5.31 34.02 5.83
N LEU A 100 5.49 34.94 4.88
CA LEU A 100 6.06 36.28 5.10
C LEU A 100 4.93 37.30 5.35
N ASP A 101 4.14 37.06 6.38
CA ASP A 101 3.14 38.01 6.90
C ASP A 101 3.57 38.54 8.28
#